data_AF-A0A4U1C7Z7-F1
#
_entry.id   AF-A0A4U1C7Z7-F1
#
_cell.length_a   1.000
_cell.length_b   1.000
_cell.length_c   1.000
_cell.angle_alpha   90.00
_cell.angle_beta   90.00
_cell.angle_gamma   90.00
#
_symmetry.space_group_name_H-M   'P 1'
#
loop_
_entity.id
_entity.type
_entity.pdbx_description
1 polymer ?
#
loop_
_entity_poly.entity_id
_entity_poly.type
_entity_poly.pdbx_seq_one_letter_code
_entity_poly.pdbx_strand_id
1 'polypeptide(L)'
;MTKIINLKKRLSVDLAKSIEEPLRNYFGLFNIIDKNDSLLYLSDKDNTSDLFFSIVKETYESNGHIIHYSCKPFNNSRKDNLTTVTKLENFIAVLTGWLENVKFYEEDSVLNDPIIRGYTKEFYADFKITDQSADFEGFNYTQQRQLGEFFEKLSRDIETLKDENNPEIIEDLKTEIIDLQKSVTSETKNGIMKKFSSVLAKARKGGFKVCDFILKEFVKDFLTEGAKFAFNYITKNPNKLPEYIEHLTPQLAQVFRA
;
A
#
# COMPACT_ATOMS: atom_id res chain seq x y z
N MET A 1 21.50 5.51 14.75
CA MET A 1 20.75 4.37 15.34
C MET A 1 19.34 4.83 15.62
N THR A 2 18.38 4.45 14.78
CA THR A 2 16.95 4.70 15.06
C THR A 2 16.55 3.79 16.20
N LYS A 3 16.25 4.36 17.37
CA LYS A 3 15.81 3.59 18.54
C LYS A 3 14.50 2.91 18.15
N ILE A 4 14.45 1.58 18.13
CA ILE A 4 13.19 0.86 17.95
C ILE A 4 12.37 1.13 19.21
N ILE A 5 11.39 2.01 19.07
CA ILE A 5 10.56 2.47 20.17
C ILE A 5 9.37 1.54 20.31
N ASN A 6 9.23 0.96 21.49
CA ASN A 6 8.07 0.15 21.83
C ASN A 6 6.91 1.07 22.23
N LEU A 7 6.15 1.55 21.24
CA LEU A 7 5.01 2.46 21.43
C LEU A 7 3.94 1.86 22.35
N LYS A 8 3.77 0.53 22.34
CA LYS A 8 2.84 -0.17 23.24
C LYS A 8 3.13 0.09 24.73
N LYS A 9 4.41 0.32 25.09
CA LYS A 9 4.80 0.65 26.47
C LYS A 9 4.54 2.11 26.89
N ARG A 10 4.13 2.99 25.96
CA ARG A 10 3.72 4.36 26.26
C ARG A 10 2.27 4.47 26.72
N LEU A 11 1.47 3.43 26.44
CA LEU A 11 0.06 3.35 26.76
C LEU A 11 -0.13 2.52 28.04
N SER A 12 -1.18 2.80 28.79
CA SER A 12 -1.67 1.91 29.84
C SER A 12 -2.06 0.56 29.26
N VAL A 13 -2.00 -0.48 30.10
CA VAL A 13 -2.32 -1.85 29.67
C VAL A 13 -3.75 -1.96 29.14
N ASP A 14 -4.71 -1.25 29.74
CA ASP A 14 -6.11 -1.30 29.36
C ASP A 14 -6.35 -0.65 27.99
N LEU A 15 -5.75 0.53 27.76
CA LEU A 15 -5.80 1.18 26.45
C LEU A 15 -5.11 0.34 25.38
N ALA A 16 -3.91 -0.15 25.66
CA ALA A 16 -3.13 -0.97 24.73
C ALA A 16 -3.87 -2.24 24.30
N LYS A 17 -4.54 -2.93 25.22
CA LYS A 17 -5.37 -4.10 24.92
C LYS A 17 -6.59 -3.73 24.08
N SER A 18 -7.26 -2.63 24.44
CA SER A 18 -8.54 -2.24 23.82
C SER A 18 -8.38 -1.81 22.36
N ILE A 19 -7.25 -1.21 21.98
CA ILE A 19 -7.00 -0.76 20.60
C ILE A 19 -6.36 -1.82 19.71
N GLU A 20 -5.84 -2.92 20.27
CA GLU A 20 -5.05 -3.89 19.50
C GLU A 20 -5.87 -4.58 18.40
N GLU A 21 -7.11 -4.96 18.70
CA GLU A 21 -7.99 -5.60 17.71
C GLU A 21 -8.43 -4.62 16.61
N PRO A 22 -8.97 -3.41 16.89
CA PRO A 22 -9.26 -2.43 15.84
C PRO A 22 -8.05 -2.13 14.95
N LEU A 23 -6.87 -1.89 15.52
CA LEU A 23 -5.67 -1.61 14.71
C LEU A 23 -5.24 -2.80 13.85
N ARG A 24 -5.41 -4.02 14.34
CA ARG A 24 -5.13 -5.24 13.58
C ARG A 24 -6.10 -5.41 12.41
N ASN A 25 -7.39 -5.14 12.61
CA ASN A 25 -8.42 -5.32 11.58
C ASN A 25 -8.28 -4.33 10.41
N TYR A 26 -7.65 -3.19 10.65
CA TYR A 26 -7.40 -2.14 9.65
C TYR A 26 -5.90 -2.00 9.34
N PHE A 27 -5.11 -3.02 9.68
CA PHE A 27 -3.67 -3.01 9.47
C PHE A 27 -3.37 -2.83 7.98
N GLY A 28 -2.40 -1.97 7.66
CA GLY A 28 -2.04 -1.64 6.30
C GLY A 28 -2.85 -0.52 5.66
N LEU A 29 -3.76 0.15 6.37
CA LEU A 29 -4.41 1.41 5.96
C LEU A 29 -3.77 2.67 6.56
N PHE A 30 -2.86 2.50 7.51
CA PHE A 30 -2.22 3.61 8.22
C PHE A 30 -0.75 3.30 8.48
N ASN A 31 0.04 4.35 8.69
CA ASN A 31 1.39 4.25 9.21
C ASN A 31 1.41 4.59 10.70
N ILE A 32 2.17 3.82 11.49
CA ILE A 32 2.43 4.17 12.88
C ILE A 32 3.71 5.00 12.94
N ILE A 33 3.58 6.27 13.32
CA ILE A 33 4.69 7.22 13.37
C ILE A 33 5.05 7.49 14.83
N ASP A 34 6.34 7.52 15.14
CA ASP A 34 6.79 7.99 16.43
C ASP A 34 6.90 9.53 16.44
N LYS A 35 5.96 10.19 17.14
CA LYS A 35 6.03 11.62 17.43
C LYS A 35 6.16 11.86 18.93
N ASN A 36 7.12 12.71 19.31
CA ASN A 36 7.50 12.97 20.71
C ASN A 36 6.36 13.53 21.57
N ASP A 37 5.35 14.15 20.95
CA ASP A 37 4.19 14.78 21.59
C ASP A 37 2.95 13.86 21.65
N SER A 38 3.11 12.59 21.30
CA SER A 38 2.01 11.61 21.28
C SER A 38 2.41 10.28 21.92
N LEU A 39 1.45 9.66 22.59
CA LEU A 39 1.57 8.26 23.02
C LEU A 39 1.47 7.31 21.84
N LEU A 40 0.64 7.65 20.84
CA LEU A 40 0.46 6.93 19.59
C LEU A 40 0.07 7.92 18.49
N TYR A 41 0.71 7.84 17.32
CA TYR A 41 0.31 8.59 16.13
C TYR A 41 0.12 7.66 14.95
N LEU A 42 -1.07 7.70 14.37
CA LEU A 42 -1.45 7.01 13.14
C LEU A 42 -1.59 8.09 12.07
N SER A 43 -0.89 7.95 10.95
CA SER A 43 -1.19 8.74 9.75
C SER A 43 -1.85 7.87 8.72
N ASP A 44 -2.57 8.49 7.79
CA ASP A 44 -2.90 7.84 6.54
C ASP A 44 -1.65 7.23 5.90
N LYS A 45 -1.89 6.19 5.12
CA LYS A 45 -0.87 5.51 4.33
C LYS A 45 -0.58 6.25 3.03
N ASP A 46 -1.57 6.95 2.48
CA ASP A 46 -1.38 7.90 1.41
C ASP A 46 -0.57 9.10 1.93
N ASN A 47 0.61 9.33 1.34
CA ASN A 47 1.53 10.40 1.72
C ASN A 47 1.05 11.80 1.29
N THR A 48 0.04 11.87 0.41
CA THR A 48 -0.61 13.11 -0.01
C THR A 48 -1.82 13.45 0.87
N SER A 49 -2.31 12.47 1.62
CA SER A 49 -3.40 12.62 2.58
C SER A 49 -2.90 13.27 3.87
N ASP A 50 -3.74 14.12 4.47
CA ASP A 50 -3.48 14.74 5.76
C ASP A 50 -4.33 14.13 6.89
N LEU A 51 -4.94 12.97 6.65
CA LEU A 51 -5.70 12.25 7.66
C LEU A 51 -4.76 11.68 8.73
N PHE A 52 -5.16 11.81 9.99
CA PHE A 52 -4.38 11.29 11.12
C PHE A 52 -5.25 11.02 12.34
N PHE A 53 -4.71 10.20 13.24
CA PHE A 53 -5.22 9.98 14.59
C PHE A 53 -4.06 9.99 15.58
N SER A 54 -4.17 10.79 16.63
CA SER A 54 -3.13 10.95 17.65
C SER A 54 -3.72 10.78 19.04
N ILE A 55 -3.16 9.85 19.83
CA ILE A 55 -3.40 9.80 21.28
C ILE A 55 -2.34 10.68 21.93
N VAL A 56 -2.76 11.82 22.48
CA VAL A 56 -1.86 12.81 23.06
C VAL A 56 -1.46 12.40 24.48
N LYS A 57 -2.43 12.01 25.30
CA LYS A 57 -2.22 11.52 26.67
C LYS A 57 -3.44 10.76 27.19
N GLU A 58 -3.28 10.11 28.33
CA GLU A 58 -4.37 9.52 29.10
C GLU A 58 -4.30 10.00 30.55
N THR A 59 -5.48 10.20 31.18
CA THR A 59 -5.60 10.61 32.58
C THR A 59 -6.57 9.68 33.31
N TYR A 60 -6.36 9.50 34.60
CA TYR A 60 -7.27 8.78 35.49
C TYR A 60 -7.91 9.81 36.41
N GLU A 61 -9.21 10.02 36.23
CA GLU A 61 -10.00 10.98 37.02
C GLU A 61 -11.08 10.23 37.79
N SER A 62 -11.77 10.90 38.72
CA SER A 62 -12.86 10.29 39.50
C SER A 62 -13.96 9.68 38.61
N ASN A 63 -14.11 10.19 37.39
CA ASN A 63 -15.08 9.76 36.40
C ASN A 63 -14.59 8.65 35.44
N GLY A 64 -13.40 8.10 35.69
CA GLY A 64 -12.84 6.96 34.96
C GLY A 64 -11.58 7.30 34.18
N HIS A 65 -11.23 6.40 33.26
CA HIS A 65 -10.06 6.50 32.39
C HIS A 65 -10.37 7.37 31.18
N ILE A 66 -9.72 8.53 31.08
CA ILE A 66 -9.95 9.56 30.07
C ILE A 66 -8.82 9.56 29.05
N ILE A 67 -9.18 9.55 27.77
CA ILE A 67 -8.25 9.58 26.64
C ILE A 67 -8.33 10.94 25.97
N HIS A 68 -7.18 11.59 25.82
CA HIS A 68 -7.02 12.87 25.13
C HIS A 68 -6.45 12.57 23.74
N TYR A 69 -7.19 12.91 22.68
CA TYR A 69 -6.83 12.56 21.33
C TYR A 69 -7.10 13.70 20.34
N SER A 70 -6.46 13.62 19.18
CA SER A 70 -6.65 14.53 18.06
C SER A 70 -6.78 13.73 16.77
N CYS A 71 -7.76 14.03 15.93
CA CYS A 71 -7.97 13.30 14.69
C CYS A 71 -8.46 14.18 13.54
N LYS A 72 -8.17 13.75 12.32
CA LYS A 72 -8.65 14.30 11.05
C LYS A 72 -9.00 13.14 10.11
N PRO A 73 -10.24 13.06 9.55
CA PRO A 73 -11.36 13.95 9.84
C PRO A 73 -11.86 13.73 11.28
N PHE A 74 -12.51 14.73 11.87
CA PHE A 74 -13.11 14.56 13.20
C PHE A 74 -14.31 13.59 13.17
N ASN A 75 -15.13 13.68 12.12
CA ASN A 75 -16.23 12.76 11.86
C ASN A 75 -16.63 12.82 10.38
N ASN A 76 -17.61 12.01 9.99
CA ASN A 76 -18.07 11.87 8.61
C ASN A 76 -18.61 13.18 7.99
N SER A 77 -18.95 14.18 8.82
CA SER A 77 -19.49 15.48 8.39
C SER A 77 -18.51 16.63 8.52
N ARG A 78 -17.34 16.44 9.17
CA ARG A 78 -16.35 17.50 9.43
C ARG A 78 -14.95 17.04 9.06
N LYS A 79 -14.41 17.65 8.01
CA LYS A 79 -13.04 17.42 7.53
C LYS A 79 -11.96 18.06 8.41
N ASP A 80 -12.33 18.97 9.31
CA ASP A 80 -11.35 19.67 10.15
C ASP A 80 -10.74 18.75 11.21
N ASN A 81 -9.57 19.14 11.71
CA ASN A 81 -8.97 18.50 12.86
C ASN A 81 -9.67 18.94 14.15
N LEU A 82 -9.80 18.04 15.12
CA LEU A 82 -10.24 18.40 16.45
C LEU A 82 -9.42 17.65 17.50
N THR A 83 -8.98 18.39 18.52
CA THR A 83 -8.45 17.81 19.75
C THR A 83 -9.56 17.78 20.79
N THR A 84 -9.83 16.60 21.34
CA THR A 84 -10.91 16.40 22.29
C THR A 84 -10.57 15.28 23.28
N VAL A 85 -11.49 15.00 24.20
CA VAL A 85 -11.33 13.98 25.24
C VAL A 85 -12.56 13.09 25.29
N THR A 86 -12.37 11.82 25.62
CA THR A 86 -13.48 10.89 25.87
C THR A 86 -13.07 9.81 26.86
N LYS A 87 -14.05 9.10 27.44
CA LYS A 87 -13.79 7.95 28.29
C LYS A 87 -13.33 6.75 27.44
N LEU A 88 -12.48 5.89 28.00
CA LEU A 88 -11.99 4.69 27.32
C LEU A 88 -13.13 3.85 26.70
N GLU A 89 -14.25 3.71 27.41
CA GLU A 89 -15.44 2.96 26.96
C GLU A 89 -16.02 3.48 25.63
N ASN A 90 -15.92 4.78 25.37
CA ASN A 90 -16.41 5.42 24.14
C ASN A 90 -15.28 5.63 23.11
N PHE A 91 -14.02 5.61 23.55
CA PHE A 91 -12.86 5.89 22.72
C PHE A 91 -12.71 4.88 21.57
N ILE A 92 -13.03 3.61 21.82
CA ILE A 92 -12.91 2.56 20.80
C ILE A 92 -13.85 2.79 19.63
N ALA A 93 -15.07 3.26 19.87
CA ALA A 93 -16.01 3.62 18.82
C ALA A 93 -15.48 4.79 17.97
N VAL A 94 -14.83 5.78 18.60
CA VAL A 94 -14.22 6.90 17.88
C VAL A 94 -13.06 6.45 17.01
N LEU A 95 -12.13 5.66 17.56
CA LEU A 95 -10.99 5.14 16.81
C LEU A 95 -11.46 4.30 15.62
N THR A 96 -12.44 3.41 15.85
CA THR A 96 -13.00 2.56 14.80
C THR A 96 -13.68 3.39 13.71
N GLY A 97 -14.48 4.39 14.06
CA GLY A 97 -15.09 5.29 13.08
C GLY A 97 -14.06 6.09 12.28
N TRP A 98 -12.93 6.47 12.88
CA TRP A 98 -11.83 7.07 12.12
C TRP A 98 -11.18 6.07 11.15
N LEU A 99 -10.91 4.84 11.59
CA LEU A 99 -10.35 3.78 10.74
C LEU A 99 -11.29 3.42 9.58
N GLU A 100 -12.60 3.42 9.80
CA GLU A 100 -13.62 3.25 8.76
C GLU A 100 -13.61 4.41 7.76
N ASN A 101 -13.37 5.65 8.21
CA ASN A 101 -13.22 6.78 7.30
C ASN A 101 -11.97 6.66 6.44
N VAL A 102 -10.81 6.29 7.01
CA VAL A 102 -9.59 6.05 6.24
C VAL A 102 -9.83 4.93 5.22
N LYS A 103 -10.46 3.83 5.66
CA LYS A 103 -10.87 2.73 4.78
C LYS A 103 -11.78 3.21 3.65
N PHE A 104 -12.76 4.07 3.91
CA PHE A 104 -13.65 4.61 2.90
C PHE A 104 -12.91 5.42 1.82
N TYR A 105 -11.90 6.21 2.20
CA TYR A 105 -11.08 6.95 1.22
C TYR A 105 -10.14 6.05 0.43
N GLU A 106 -9.66 4.96 1.05
CA GLU A 106 -8.88 3.90 0.40
C GLU A 106 -9.74 2.96 -0.47
N GLU A 107 -11.04 2.91 -0.22
CA GLU A 107 -11.98 2.08 -0.94
C GLU A 107 -12.34 2.67 -2.30
N ASP A 108 -12.70 1.76 -3.21
CA ASP A 108 -13.03 2.09 -4.58
C ASP A 108 -14.27 3.00 -4.68
N SER A 109 -14.06 4.29 -4.95
CA SER A 109 -15.14 5.25 -5.18
C SER A 109 -15.47 5.40 -6.67
N VAL A 110 -16.72 5.77 -6.99
CA VAL A 110 -17.10 6.30 -8.32
C VAL A 110 -16.57 7.71 -8.56
N LEU A 111 -16.15 8.40 -7.50
CA LEU A 111 -15.45 9.67 -7.58
C LEU A 111 -14.01 9.49 -8.07
N ASN A 112 -13.48 8.27 -7.98
CA ASN A 112 -12.21 7.89 -8.58
C ASN A 112 -12.45 7.48 -10.05
N ASP A 113 -11.41 7.56 -10.88
CA ASP A 113 -11.51 7.19 -12.29
C ASP A 113 -11.98 5.72 -12.44
N PRO A 114 -13.20 5.48 -12.99
CA PRO A 114 -13.79 4.14 -13.02
C PRO A 114 -13.05 3.19 -13.96
N ILE A 115 -12.31 3.71 -14.96
CA ILE A 115 -11.52 2.92 -15.91
C ILE A 115 -10.24 2.44 -15.23
N ILE A 116 -9.50 3.36 -14.59
CA ILE A 116 -8.29 3.00 -13.82
C ILE A 116 -8.67 1.95 -12.78
N ARG A 117 -9.77 2.17 -12.05
CA ARG A 117 -10.28 1.21 -11.07
C ARG A 117 -10.53 -0.17 -11.66
N GLY A 118 -11.19 -0.25 -12.82
CA GLY A 118 -11.44 -1.52 -13.50
C GLY A 118 -10.15 -2.27 -13.79
N TYR A 119 -9.16 -1.57 -14.35
CA TYR A 119 -7.85 -2.15 -14.67
C TYR A 119 -7.05 -2.52 -13.41
N THR A 120 -7.09 -1.71 -12.34
CA THR A 120 -6.39 -2.04 -11.09
C THR A 120 -6.92 -3.33 -10.49
N LYS A 121 -8.24 -3.55 -10.51
CA LYS A 121 -8.85 -4.81 -10.03
C LYS A 121 -8.42 -6.00 -10.86
N GLU A 122 -8.42 -5.84 -12.18
CA GLU A 122 -7.97 -6.86 -13.13
C GLU A 122 -6.50 -7.25 -12.83
N PHE A 123 -5.58 -6.30 -12.88
CA PHE A 123 -4.16 -6.56 -12.61
C PHE A 123 -3.92 -7.11 -11.20
N TYR A 124 -4.60 -6.57 -10.18
CA TYR A 124 -4.41 -7.06 -8.81
C TYR A 124 -4.90 -8.49 -8.63
N ALA A 125 -6.00 -8.89 -9.28
CA ALA A 125 -6.45 -10.27 -9.25
C ALA A 125 -5.39 -11.24 -9.80
N ASP A 126 -4.64 -10.80 -10.80
CA ASP A 126 -3.59 -11.59 -11.45
C ASP A 126 -2.26 -11.63 -10.66
N PHE A 127 -1.92 -10.54 -9.96
CA PHE A 127 -0.65 -10.42 -9.20
C PHE A 127 -0.78 -10.66 -7.69
N LYS A 128 -2.00 -10.78 -7.15
CA LYS A 128 -2.23 -11.00 -5.72
C LYS A 128 -1.54 -12.28 -5.25
N ILE A 129 -0.77 -12.17 -4.17
CA ILE A 129 -0.11 -13.30 -3.55
C ILE A 129 -1.08 -13.99 -2.58
N THR A 130 -1.28 -15.29 -2.76
CA THR A 130 -2.24 -16.10 -1.99
C THR A 130 -1.67 -16.69 -0.69
N ASP A 131 -0.43 -16.35 -0.34
CA ASP A 131 0.21 -16.74 0.91
C ASP A 131 -0.53 -16.10 2.11
N GLN A 132 -0.78 -16.88 3.16
CA GLN A 132 -1.55 -16.43 4.33
C GLN A 132 -0.88 -15.26 5.06
N SER A 133 0.45 -15.13 4.97
CA SER A 133 1.17 -14.03 5.59
C SER A 133 1.31 -12.80 4.68
N ALA A 134 0.90 -12.86 3.41
CA ALA A 134 1.16 -11.80 2.43
C ALA A 134 0.49 -10.46 2.74
N ASP A 135 -0.58 -10.48 3.54
CA ASP A 135 -1.28 -9.28 4.01
C ASP A 135 -0.66 -8.66 5.26
N PHE A 136 0.31 -9.33 5.90
CA PHE A 136 0.91 -8.89 7.17
C PHE A 136 2.44 -8.77 7.13
N GLU A 137 3.10 -9.54 6.26
CA GLU A 137 4.55 -9.57 6.10
C GLU A 137 4.97 -8.88 4.82
N GLY A 138 6.12 -8.23 4.86
CA GLY A 138 6.81 -7.74 3.66
C GLY A 138 7.53 -8.85 2.91
N PHE A 139 8.08 -8.49 1.76
CA PHE A 139 9.03 -9.34 1.04
C PHE A 139 10.29 -9.59 1.88
N ASN A 140 10.98 -10.72 1.67
CA ASN A 140 12.27 -10.93 2.32
C ASN A 140 13.34 -10.00 1.72
N TYR A 141 14.50 -9.88 2.39
CA TYR A 141 15.55 -8.94 1.99
C TYR A 141 15.98 -9.09 0.51
N THR A 142 16.17 -10.31 0.02
CA THR A 142 16.57 -10.57 -1.38
C THR A 142 15.49 -10.08 -2.35
N GLN A 143 14.23 -10.41 -2.08
CA GLN A 143 13.08 -9.98 -2.88
C GLN A 143 12.89 -8.46 -2.83
N GLN A 144 13.07 -7.84 -1.65
CA GLN A 144 13.02 -6.38 -1.50
C GLN A 144 14.09 -5.69 -2.33
N ARG A 145 15.32 -6.22 -2.32
CA ARG A 145 16.41 -5.69 -3.13
C ARG A 145 16.11 -5.79 -4.63
N GLN A 146 15.64 -6.96 -5.09
CA GLN A 146 15.26 -7.18 -6.49
C GLN A 146 14.13 -6.22 -6.94
N LEU A 147 13.08 -6.08 -6.13
CA LEU A 147 11.99 -5.13 -6.37
C LEU A 147 12.50 -3.68 -6.40
N GLY A 148 13.38 -3.32 -5.48
CA GLY A 148 13.99 -2.00 -5.42
C GLY A 148 14.80 -1.67 -6.68
N GLU A 149 15.67 -2.59 -7.10
CA GLU A 149 16.48 -2.47 -8.33
C GLU A 149 15.59 -2.41 -9.58
N PHE A 150 14.53 -3.24 -9.64
CA PHE A 150 13.53 -3.23 -10.70
C PHE A 150 12.82 -1.87 -10.81
N PHE A 151 12.23 -1.36 -9.71
CA PHE A 151 11.51 -0.09 -9.75
C PHE A 151 12.45 1.09 -10.04
N GLU A 152 13.69 1.05 -9.55
CA GLU A 152 14.70 2.05 -9.88
C GLU A 152 14.98 2.07 -11.39
N LYS A 153 15.23 0.89 -11.99
CA LYS A 153 15.42 0.73 -13.43
C LYS A 153 14.20 1.21 -14.21
N LEU A 154 13.01 0.76 -13.81
CA LEU A 154 11.75 1.10 -14.45
C LEU A 154 11.49 2.61 -14.46
N SER A 155 11.77 3.29 -13.35
CA SER A 155 11.60 4.75 -13.22
C SER A 155 12.49 5.54 -14.20
N ARG A 156 13.65 4.99 -14.58
CA ARG A 156 14.54 5.58 -15.58
C ARG A 156 14.06 5.28 -16.99
N ASP A 157 13.74 4.02 -17.27
CA ASP A 157 13.48 3.57 -18.63
C ASP A 157 12.11 4.02 -19.15
N ILE A 158 11.13 4.25 -18.26
CA ILE A 158 9.81 4.74 -18.65
C ILE A 158 9.86 6.13 -19.31
N GLU A 159 10.87 6.94 -18.99
CA GLU A 159 11.11 8.24 -19.64
C GLU A 159 11.33 8.10 -21.15
N THR A 160 11.89 6.97 -21.62
CA THR A 160 12.13 6.72 -23.04
C THR A 160 10.84 6.53 -23.85
N LEU A 161 9.70 6.36 -23.17
CA LEU A 161 8.39 6.22 -23.79
C LEU A 161 7.63 7.54 -23.92
N LYS A 162 8.21 8.63 -23.40
CA LYS A 162 7.64 9.97 -23.47
C LYS A 162 7.61 10.47 -24.91
N ASP A 163 6.46 10.97 -25.31
CA ASP A 163 6.22 11.65 -26.57
C ASP A 163 5.35 12.90 -26.34
N GLU A 164 4.98 13.57 -27.43
CA GLU A 164 4.21 14.83 -27.39
C GLU A 164 2.81 14.66 -26.78
N ASN A 165 2.27 13.44 -26.72
CA ASN A 165 0.88 13.17 -26.32
C ASN A 165 0.73 12.61 -24.90
N ASN A 166 1.82 12.16 -24.27
CA ASN A 166 1.78 11.52 -22.95
C ASN A 166 2.73 12.08 -21.87
N PRO A 167 3.22 13.35 -21.92
CA PRO A 167 4.24 13.79 -20.98
C PRO A 167 3.76 13.78 -19.52
N GLU A 168 2.52 14.19 -19.26
CA GLU A 168 1.94 14.19 -17.91
C GLU A 168 1.78 12.76 -17.36
N ILE A 169 1.31 11.83 -18.20
CA ILE A 169 1.11 10.43 -17.81
C ILE A 169 2.45 9.78 -17.42
N ILE A 170 3.53 10.06 -18.16
CA ILE A 170 4.85 9.50 -17.88
C ILE A 170 5.41 10.06 -16.57
N GLU A 171 5.26 11.36 -16.30
CA GLU A 171 5.70 11.96 -15.03
C GLU A 171 4.90 11.43 -13.83
N ASP A 172 3.59 11.28 -13.98
CA ASP A 172 2.71 10.70 -12.96
C ASP A 172 3.13 9.26 -12.64
N LEU A 173 3.32 8.42 -13.67
CA LEU A 173 3.77 7.03 -13.51
C LEU A 173 5.14 6.95 -12.85
N LYS A 174 6.07 7.81 -13.25
CA LYS A 174 7.41 7.87 -12.67
C LYS A 174 7.36 8.21 -11.18
N THR A 175 6.52 9.17 -10.80
CA THR A 175 6.30 9.54 -9.39
C THR A 175 5.77 8.34 -8.60
N GLU A 176 4.79 7.62 -9.13
CA GLU A 176 4.24 6.42 -8.48
C GLU A 176 5.24 5.27 -8.39
N ILE A 177 6.06 5.06 -9.42
CA ILE A 177 7.10 4.02 -9.40
C ILE A 177 8.16 4.35 -8.34
N ILE A 178 8.54 5.62 -8.20
CA ILE A 178 9.48 6.07 -7.16
C ILE A 178 8.88 5.85 -5.76
N ASP A 179 7.61 6.17 -5.56
CA ASP A 179 6.95 5.95 -4.27
C ASP A 179 6.74 4.45 -3.98
N LEU A 180 6.49 3.64 -5.01
CA LEU A 180 6.48 2.19 -4.92
C LEU A 180 7.85 1.65 -4.47
N GLN A 181 8.93 2.11 -5.10
CA GLN A 181 10.31 1.78 -4.74
C GLN A 181 10.61 2.06 -3.26
N LYS A 182 10.27 3.26 -2.77
CA LYS A 182 10.47 3.65 -1.36
C LYS A 182 9.68 2.76 -0.40
N SER A 183 8.51 2.29 -0.82
CA SER A 183 7.61 1.52 0.03
C SER A 183 7.99 0.03 0.17
N VAL A 184 8.86 -0.50 -0.71
CA VAL A 184 9.24 -1.93 -0.75
C VAL A 184 9.67 -2.51 0.62
N THR A 185 10.36 -1.72 1.44
CA THR A 185 10.91 -2.16 2.73
C THR A 185 9.96 -1.99 3.92
N SER A 186 8.84 -1.27 3.74
CA SER A 186 7.90 -0.91 4.80
C SER A 186 6.49 -1.49 4.59
N GLU A 187 6.24 -2.07 3.43
CA GLU A 187 4.95 -2.60 3.02
C GLU A 187 4.84 -4.11 3.09
N THR A 188 3.59 -4.58 3.13
CA THR A 188 3.28 -5.99 3.00
C THR A 188 3.39 -6.43 1.54
N LYS A 189 3.57 -7.73 1.30
CA LYS A 189 3.68 -8.30 -0.06
C LYS A 189 2.49 -7.88 -0.92
N ASN A 190 1.27 -8.03 -0.40
CA ASN A 190 0.04 -7.65 -1.10
C ASN A 190 -0.15 -6.12 -1.19
N GLY A 191 0.38 -5.34 -0.24
CA GLY A 191 0.41 -3.89 -0.33
C GLY A 191 1.20 -3.40 -1.54
N ILE A 192 2.40 -3.94 -1.77
CA ILE A 192 3.21 -3.66 -2.96
C ILE A 192 2.51 -4.08 -4.25
N MET A 193 1.93 -5.29 -4.29
CA MET A 193 1.24 -5.77 -5.50
C MET A 193 -0.01 -4.94 -5.83
N LYS A 194 -0.75 -4.45 -4.83
CA LYS A 194 -1.88 -3.52 -5.03
C LYS A 194 -1.39 -2.20 -5.66
N LYS A 195 -0.32 -1.61 -5.13
CA LYS A 195 0.25 -0.37 -5.68
C LYS A 195 0.81 -0.57 -7.09
N PHE A 196 1.52 -1.66 -7.35
CA PHE A 196 2.00 -2.00 -8.68
C PHE A 196 0.87 -2.17 -9.70
N SER A 197 -0.24 -2.78 -9.29
CA SER A 197 -1.44 -2.92 -10.13
C SER A 197 -2.08 -1.56 -10.47
N SER A 198 -2.00 -0.57 -9.58
CA SER A 198 -2.39 0.81 -9.88
C SER A 198 -1.50 1.46 -10.94
N VAL A 199 -0.18 1.27 -10.84
CA VAL A 199 0.78 1.73 -11.86
C VAL A 199 0.44 1.13 -13.23
N LEU A 200 0.21 -0.19 -13.30
CA LEU A 200 -0.19 -0.86 -14.54
C LEU A 200 -1.53 -0.35 -15.10
N ALA A 201 -2.51 -0.10 -14.23
CA ALA A 201 -3.79 0.47 -14.62
C ALA A 201 -3.67 1.86 -15.26
N LYS A 202 -2.86 2.73 -14.67
CA LYS A 202 -2.56 4.07 -15.21
C LYS A 202 -1.77 3.97 -16.51
N ALA A 203 -0.78 3.08 -16.58
CA ALA A 203 -0.02 2.83 -17.79
C ALA A 203 -0.93 2.35 -18.93
N ARG A 204 -1.88 1.44 -18.65
CA ARG A 204 -2.87 0.98 -19.63
C ARG A 204 -3.79 2.10 -20.10
N LYS A 205 -4.24 2.97 -19.19
CA LYS A 205 -5.02 4.17 -19.57
C LYS A 205 -4.19 5.13 -20.44
N GLY A 206 -2.89 5.26 -20.16
CA GLY A 206 -1.94 6.01 -20.97
C GLY A 206 -1.61 5.42 -22.34
N GLY A 207 -1.99 4.16 -22.58
CA GLY A 207 -1.82 3.46 -23.83
C GLY A 207 -1.06 2.14 -23.67
N PHE A 208 -1.40 1.16 -24.51
CA PHE A 208 -0.83 -0.19 -24.46
C PHE A 208 0.70 -0.21 -24.53
N LYS A 209 1.34 0.68 -25.31
CA LYS A 209 2.80 0.75 -25.41
C LYS A 209 3.49 0.90 -24.05
N VAL A 210 2.94 1.73 -23.17
CA VAL A 210 3.51 1.97 -21.83
C VAL A 210 3.25 0.78 -20.92
N CYS A 211 2.01 0.28 -20.91
CA CYS A 211 1.64 -0.90 -20.12
C CYS A 211 2.46 -2.13 -20.49
N ASP A 212 2.58 -2.43 -21.79
CA ASP A 212 3.32 -3.58 -22.31
C ASP A 212 4.80 -3.48 -21.96
N PHE A 213 5.38 -2.28 -22.00
CA PHE A 213 6.76 -2.08 -21.57
C PHE A 213 6.96 -2.46 -20.10
N ILE A 214 6.12 -1.92 -19.21
CA ILE A 214 6.23 -2.21 -17.76
C ILE A 214 6.03 -3.70 -17.50
N LEU A 215 5.02 -4.31 -18.12
CA LEU A 215 4.75 -5.75 -17.99
C LEU A 215 5.93 -6.59 -18.49
N LYS A 216 6.50 -6.26 -19.66
CA LYS A 216 7.65 -6.97 -20.21
C LYS A 216 8.85 -6.90 -19.29
N GLU A 217 9.18 -5.72 -18.79
CA GLU A 217 10.32 -5.56 -17.88
C GLU A 217 10.07 -6.29 -16.56
N PHE A 218 8.87 -6.21 -15.99
CA PHE A 218 8.51 -6.95 -14.79
C PHE A 218 8.63 -8.45 -14.99
N VAL A 219 8.03 -8.97 -16.07
CA VAL A 219 8.04 -10.39 -16.38
C VAL A 219 9.45 -10.87 -16.69
N LYS A 220 10.27 -10.09 -17.40
CA LYS A 220 11.68 -10.40 -17.64
C LYS A 220 12.44 -10.51 -16.32
N ASP A 221 12.42 -9.50 -15.47
CA ASP A 221 13.24 -9.48 -14.25
C ASP A 221 12.78 -10.54 -13.24
N PHE A 222 11.46 -10.75 -13.12
CA PHE A 222 10.90 -11.72 -12.16
C PHE A 222 10.80 -13.16 -12.68
N LEU A 223 10.71 -13.41 -13.99
CA LEU A 223 10.75 -14.79 -14.51
C LEU A 223 12.18 -15.33 -14.65
N THR A 224 13.17 -14.49 -14.92
CA THR A 224 14.56 -14.95 -15.14
C THR A 224 15.22 -15.40 -13.82
N GLU A 225 14.94 -14.70 -12.71
CA GLU A 225 15.42 -15.11 -11.38
C GLU A 225 14.41 -15.98 -10.62
N GLY A 226 13.11 -15.85 -10.95
CA GLY A 226 12.00 -16.61 -10.39
C GLY A 226 11.65 -17.88 -11.17
N ALA A 227 12.57 -18.48 -11.92
CA ALA A 227 12.30 -19.70 -12.69
C ALA A 227 11.74 -20.85 -11.82
N LYS A 228 11.97 -20.88 -10.49
CA LYS A 228 11.32 -21.84 -9.57
C LYS A 228 9.93 -21.42 -9.09
N PHE A 229 9.64 -20.11 -9.03
CA PHE A 229 8.38 -19.57 -8.53
C PHE A 229 7.33 -19.48 -9.65
N ALA A 230 7.74 -18.98 -10.82
CA ALA A 230 6.93 -18.99 -12.03
C ALA A 230 6.66 -20.41 -12.53
N PHE A 231 7.66 -21.31 -12.52
CA PHE A 231 7.42 -22.71 -12.87
C PHE A 231 6.45 -23.37 -11.89
N ASN A 232 6.52 -23.10 -10.57
CA ASN A 232 5.53 -23.59 -9.61
C ASN A 232 4.14 -22.96 -9.75
N TYR A 233 4.03 -21.68 -10.13
CA TYR A 233 2.76 -21.00 -10.35
C TYR A 233 2.08 -21.48 -11.65
N ILE A 234 2.85 -21.55 -12.74
CA ILE A 234 2.43 -22.03 -14.07
C ILE A 234 2.08 -23.52 -14.03
N THR A 235 2.84 -24.37 -13.32
CA THR A 235 2.50 -25.80 -13.19
C THR A 235 1.31 -26.08 -12.28
N LYS A 236 1.05 -25.23 -11.27
CA LYS A 236 -0.11 -25.37 -10.38
C LYS A 236 -1.38 -24.68 -10.90
N ASN A 237 -1.26 -23.72 -11.82
CA ASN A 237 -2.38 -23.01 -12.44
C ASN A 237 -2.14 -22.80 -13.96
N PRO A 238 -2.05 -23.88 -14.77
CA PRO A 238 -1.67 -23.79 -16.19
C PRO A 238 -2.66 -22.98 -17.07
N ASN A 239 -3.86 -22.70 -16.57
CA ASN A 239 -4.91 -21.95 -17.28
C ASN A 239 -5.11 -20.51 -16.74
N LYS A 240 -4.13 -19.93 -16.02
CA LYS A 240 -4.26 -18.62 -15.36
C LYS A 240 -3.13 -17.63 -15.68
N LEU A 241 -2.35 -17.85 -16.74
CA LEU A 241 -1.57 -16.74 -17.27
C LEU A 241 -2.57 -15.77 -17.90
N PRO A 242 -2.61 -14.50 -17.50
CA PRO A 242 -3.49 -13.54 -18.15
C PRO A 242 -3.16 -13.49 -19.65
N GLU A 243 -4.16 -13.38 -20.51
CA GLU A 243 -3.96 -13.35 -21.98
C GLU A 243 -2.96 -12.27 -22.41
N TYR A 244 -2.90 -11.16 -21.66
CA TYR A 244 -1.93 -10.09 -21.90
C TYR A 244 -0.48 -10.45 -21.52
N ILE A 245 -0.23 -11.58 -20.87
CA ILE A 245 1.12 -12.14 -20.67
C ILE A 245 1.41 -13.21 -21.73
N GLU A 246 0.39 -13.92 -22.22
CA GLU A 246 0.57 -14.99 -23.22
C GLU A 246 1.19 -14.49 -24.53
N HIS A 247 0.85 -13.28 -24.98
CA HIS A 247 1.47 -12.71 -26.18
C HIS A 247 2.94 -12.27 -25.96
N LEU A 248 3.38 -12.18 -24.71
CA LEU A 248 4.79 -11.91 -24.34
C LEU A 248 5.63 -13.19 -24.34
N THR A 249 5.00 -14.37 -24.19
CA THR A 249 5.67 -15.68 -24.10
C THR A 249 6.66 -15.99 -25.24
N PRO A 250 6.39 -15.68 -26.52
CA PRO A 250 7.35 -15.90 -27.60
C PRO A 250 8.61 -15.02 -27.47
N GLN A 251 8.46 -13.79 -26.99
CA GLN A 251 9.58 -12.86 -26.75
C GLN A 251 10.37 -13.30 -25.51
N LEU A 252 9.69 -13.79 -24.47
CA LEU A 252 10.32 -14.36 -23.28
C LEU A 252 11.08 -15.65 -23.59
N ALA A 253 10.55 -16.52 -24.47
CA ALA A 253 11.22 -17.75 -24.89
C ALA A 253 12.56 -17.52 -25.59
N GLN A 254 12.77 -16.35 -26.22
CA GLN A 254 14.07 -15.96 -26.77
C GLN A 254 15.06 -15.57 -25.68
N VAL A 255 14.59 -14.92 -24.61
CA VAL A 255 15.41 -14.58 -23.43
C VAL A 255 15.85 -15.86 -22.69
N PHE A 256 15.02 -16.90 -22.64
CA PHE A 256 15.37 -18.19 -22.02
C PHE A 256 16.27 -19.11 -22.88
N ARG A 257 16.47 -18.78 -24.16
CA ARG A 257 17.33 -19.54 -25.09
C ARG A 257 18.71 -18.91 -25.30
N ALA A 258 18.94 -17.72 -24.74
CA ALA A 258 20.23 -17.03 -24.70
C ALA A 258 20.93 -17.31 -23.36
#